data_AF-T1C2I3-F1
#
_entry.id   AF-T1C2I3-F1
#
_cell.length_a   1.000
_cell.length_b   1.000
_cell.length_c   1.000
_cell.angle_alpha   90.00
_cell.angle_beta   90.00
_cell.angle_gamma   90.00
#
_symmetry.space_group_name_H-M   'P 1'
#
loop_
_entity.id
_entity.type
_entity.pdbx_description
1 polymer ?
#
loop_
_entity_poly.entity_id
_entity_poly.type
_entity_poly.pdbx_seq_one_letter_code
_entity_poly.pdbx_strand_id
1 'polypeptide(L)'
;MDALGGAPGIYSARYAGHHGDSTANIARLLDALRDVPNGGRGAQFVCVLALVRHVDDPLPLLGEGRWSGSILHAPRGSGGFGYDPVFLDAARGVAAA
;
A
#
# COMPACT_ATOMS: atom_id res chain seq x y z
N MET A 1 -5.40 4.63 -2.84
CA MET A 1 -5.91 5.62 -1.86
C MET A 1 -6.88 6.52 -2.58
N ASP A 2 -8.12 6.61 -2.14
CA ASP A 2 -9.13 7.41 -2.84
C ASP A 2 -8.79 8.91 -2.76
N ALA A 3 -8.29 9.37 -1.60
CA ALA A 3 -7.85 10.74 -1.39
C ALA A 3 -6.67 11.19 -2.29
N LEU A 4 -5.93 10.25 -2.88
CA LEU A 4 -4.82 10.53 -3.81
C LEU A 4 -5.09 9.99 -5.21
N GLY A 5 -6.34 9.75 -5.59
CA GLY A 5 -6.72 9.26 -6.92
C GLY A 5 -6.08 7.92 -7.29
N GLY A 6 -5.86 7.05 -6.30
CA GLY A 6 -5.21 5.74 -6.48
C GLY A 6 -3.71 5.70 -6.20
N ALA A 7 -3.04 6.85 -6.00
CA ALA A 7 -1.62 6.86 -5.67
C ALA A 7 -1.32 6.21 -4.29
N PRO A 8 -0.10 5.66 -4.08
CA PRO A 8 1.01 5.57 -5.03
C PRO A 8 0.87 4.48 -6.11
N GLY A 9 -0.08 3.55 -5.97
CA GLY A 9 -0.41 2.55 -7.00
C GLY A 9 0.81 1.74 -7.47
N ILE A 10 0.99 1.59 -8.78
CA ILE A 10 2.14 0.88 -9.37
C ILE A 10 3.51 1.49 -9.03
N TYR A 11 3.53 2.75 -8.56
CA TYR A 11 4.75 3.45 -8.16
C TYR A 11 5.07 3.29 -6.67
N SER A 12 4.34 2.45 -5.93
CA SER A 12 4.49 2.23 -4.49
C SER A 12 5.94 2.06 -4.03
N ALA A 13 6.73 1.25 -4.75
CA ALA A 13 8.12 0.97 -4.37
C ALA A 13 9.10 2.11 -4.67
N ARG A 14 8.70 3.12 -5.46
CA ARG A 14 9.52 4.25 -5.90
C ARG A 14 8.81 5.58 -5.65
N TYR A 15 7.90 5.62 -4.69
CA TYR A 15 7.02 6.77 -4.52
C TYR A 15 7.81 8.05 -4.23
N ALA A 16 8.93 7.96 -3.50
CA ALA A 16 9.88 9.04 -3.25
C ALA A 16 11.03 9.12 -4.27
N GLY A 17 10.90 8.50 -5.45
CA GLY A 17 11.85 8.56 -6.56
C GLY A 17 12.83 7.38 -6.63
N HIS A 18 13.33 6.89 -5.49
CA HIS A 18 14.26 5.77 -5.43
C HIS A 18 13.56 4.47 -5.02
N HIS A 19 13.99 3.34 -5.60
CA HIS A 19 13.42 2.04 -5.28
C HIS A 19 13.85 1.57 -3.90
N GLY A 20 12.89 1.10 -3.09
CA GLY A 20 13.17 0.42 -1.82
C GLY A 20 13.34 1.33 -0.60
N ASP A 21 13.36 2.66 -0.76
CA ASP A 21 13.42 3.60 0.37
C ASP A 21 12.04 3.77 1.03
N SER A 22 11.70 2.80 1.87
CA SER A 22 10.40 2.75 2.55
C SER A 22 10.19 3.94 3.49
N THR A 23 11.26 4.43 4.13
CA THR A 23 11.21 5.60 5.02
C THR A 23 10.83 6.86 4.25
N ALA A 24 11.49 7.12 3.11
CA ALA A 24 11.17 8.28 2.27
C ALA A 24 9.77 8.15 1.65
N ASN A 25 9.38 6.95 1.23
CA ASN A 25 8.05 6.65 0.70
C ASN A 25 6.95 6.95 1.73
N ILE A 26 7.13 6.51 2.98
CA ILE A 26 6.21 6.79 4.09
C ILE A 26 6.15 8.29 4.36
N ALA A 27 7.29 8.97 4.45
CA ALA A 27 7.32 10.40 4.71
C ALA A 27 6.54 11.19 3.64
N ARG A 28 6.75 10.87 2.37
CA ARG A 28 6.01 11.47 1.25
C ARG A 28 4.51 11.18 1.32
N LEU A 29 4.12 9.95 1.70
CA LEU A 29 2.70 9.58 1.83
C LEU A 29 2.02 10.35 2.96
N LEU A 30 2.66 10.42 4.13
CA LEU A 30 2.12 11.14 5.28
C LEU A 30 2.00 12.64 5.01
N ASP A 31 2.97 13.23 4.30
CA ASP A 31 2.91 14.62 3.87
C ASP A 31 1.77 14.87 2.88
N ALA A 32 1.62 14.01 1.87
CA ALA A 32 0.53 14.11 0.89
C ALA A 32 -0.87 13.97 1.51
N LEU A 33 -0.98 13.31 2.67
CA LEU A 33 -2.23 13.12 3.40
C LEU A 33 -2.37 14.07 4.60
N ARG A 34 -1.47 15.03 4.80
CA ARG A 34 -1.42 15.88 6.01
C ARG A 34 -2.77 16.51 6.37
N ASP A 35 -3.48 17.01 5.37
CA ASP A 35 -4.76 17.72 5.54
C ASP A 35 -5.99 16.82 5.34
N VAL A 36 -5.79 15.51 5.15
CA VAL A 36 -6.88 14.55 4.94
C VAL A 36 -7.42 14.06 6.29
N PRO A 37 -8.71 14.31 6.61
CA PRO A 37 -9.31 13.88 7.87
C PRO A 37 -9.39 12.36 7.97
N ASN A 38 -9.52 11.82 9.19
CA ASN A 38 -9.50 10.38 9.45
C ASN A 38 -10.45 9.56 8.53
N GLY A 39 -11.66 10.06 8.27
CA GLY A 39 -12.63 9.40 7.39
C GLY A 39 -12.23 9.34 5.91
N GLY A 40 -11.25 10.14 5.47
CA GLY A 40 -10.76 10.19 4.09
C GLY A 40 -9.48 9.40 3.83
N ARG A 41 -8.91 8.73 4.85
CA ARG A 41 -7.59 8.04 4.74
C ARG A 41 -7.71 6.58 4.33
N GLY A 42 -8.78 6.21 3.63
CA GLY A 42 -9.04 4.85 3.16
C GLY A 42 -7.94 4.33 2.23
N ALA A 43 -7.49 3.11 2.51
CA ALA A 43 -6.34 2.47 1.89
C ALA A 43 -6.60 1.01 1.56
N GLN A 44 -5.92 0.50 0.54
CA GLN A 44 -5.90 -0.93 0.27
C GLN A 44 -4.52 -1.36 -0.20
N PHE A 45 -4.03 -2.48 0.32
CA PHE A 45 -3.01 -3.27 -0.36
C PHE A 45 -3.68 -4.14 -1.41
N VAL A 46 -3.07 -4.22 -2.59
CA VAL A 46 -3.54 -5.04 -3.71
C VAL A 46 -2.40 -5.95 -4.14
N CYS A 47 -2.68 -7.24 -4.23
CA CYS A 47 -1.77 -8.25 -4.73
C CYS A 47 -2.44 -8.94 -5.92
N VAL A 48 -1.77 -8.95 -7.07
CA VAL A 48 -2.19 -9.71 -8.25
C VAL A 48 -1.08 -10.72 -8.57
N LEU A 49 -1.44 -12.00 -8.57
CA LEU A 49 -0.58 -13.10 -8.95
C LEU A 49 -1.00 -13.63 -10.32
N ALA A 50 -0.03 -13.87 -11.19
CA ALA A 50 -0.25 -14.50 -12.48
C ALA A 50 0.54 -15.81 -12.56
N LEU A 51 -0.16 -16.92 -12.84
CA LEU A 51 0.46 -18.21 -13.17
C LEU A 51 0.35 -18.43 -14.68
N VAL A 52 1.52 -18.47 -15.32
CA VAL A 52 1.69 -18.65 -16.76
C VAL A 52 2.26 -20.05 -16.99
N ARG A 53 1.56 -20.91 -17.74
CA ARG A 53 1.99 -22.32 -17.93
C ARG A 53 3.13 -22.48 -18.93
N HIS A 54 3.17 -21.61 -19.93
CA HIS A 54 4.21 -21.53 -20.97
C HIS A 54 4.24 -20.11 -21.54
N VAL A 55 5.32 -19.75 -22.25
CA VAL A 55 5.56 -18.36 -22.70
C VAL A 55 4.40 -17.75 -23.49
N ASP A 56 3.72 -18.55 -24.32
CA ASP A 56 2.59 -18.10 -25.14
C ASP A 56 1.21 -18.44 -24.55
N ASP A 57 1.07 -18.58 -23.22
CA ASP A 57 -0.22 -18.90 -22.59
C ASP A 57 -1.24 -17.77 -22.83
N PRO A 58 -2.30 -17.99 -23.64
CA PRO A 58 -3.22 -16.92 -23.98
C PRO A 58 -4.18 -16.59 -22.81
N LEU A 59 -4.20 -17.43 -21.77
CA LEU A 59 -5.11 -17.28 -20.64
C LEU A 59 -4.41 -17.70 -19.34
N PRO A 60 -3.52 -16.84 -18.80
CA PRO A 60 -2.88 -17.10 -17.51
C PRO A 60 -3.93 -17.13 -16.39
N LEU A 61 -3.67 -17.94 -15.37
CA LEU A 61 -4.49 -17.93 -14.16
C LEU A 61 -4.13 -16.70 -13.33
N LEU A 62 -5.12 -15.86 -13.07
CA LEU A 62 -4.97 -14.65 -12.26
C LEU A 62 -5.64 -14.84 -10.91
N GLY A 63 -4.92 -14.52 -9.84
CA GLY A 63 -5.46 -14.39 -8.49
C GLY A 63 -5.28 -12.96 -8.00
N GLU A 64 -6.35 -12.35 -7.49
CA GLU A 64 -6.29 -11.02 -6.90
C GLU A 64 -6.69 -11.07 -5.42
N GLY A 65 -5.86 -10.49 -4.56
CA GLY A 65 -6.15 -10.26 -3.15
C GLY A 65 -6.17 -8.77 -2.85
N ARG A 66 -7.16 -8.32 -2.08
CA ARG A 66 -7.24 -6.95 -1.56
C ARG A 66 -7.34 -6.97 -0.06
N TRP A 67 -6.52 -6.16 0.60
CA TRP A 67 -6.59 -5.94 2.04
C TRP A 67 -6.91 -4.49 2.32
N SER A 68 -8.12 -4.23 2.84
CA SER A 68 -8.60 -2.89 3.14
C SER A 68 -8.21 -2.43 4.54
N GLY A 69 -7.86 -1.15 4.66
CA GLY A 69 -7.44 -0.51 5.90
C GLY A 69 -7.46 1.01 5.78
N SER A 70 -6.70 1.67 6.64
CA SER A 70 -6.53 3.13 6.59
C SER A 70 -5.08 3.55 6.88
N ILE A 71 -4.70 4.74 6.43
CA ILE A 71 -3.37 5.29 6.71
C ILE A 71 -3.35 6.04 8.04
N LEU A 72 -2.42 5.67 8.90
CA LEU A 72 -2.12 6.35 10.16
C LEU A 72 -1.53 7.75 9.91
N HIS A 73 -1.45 8.55 10.98
CA HIS A 73 -0.76 9.84 10.97
C HIS A 73 0.74 9.74 11.26
N ALA A 74 1.16 8.62 11.85
CA ALA A 74 2.55 8.34 12.18
C ALA A 74 2.78 6.82 12.19
N PRO A 75 4.02 6.35 11.92
CA PRO A 75 4.37 4.93 11.98
C PRO A 75 4.13 4.31 13.35
N ARG A 76 3.71 3.04 13.37
CA ARG A 76 3.58 2.17 14.56
C ARG A 76 4.07 0.76 14.20
N GLY A 77 4.77 0.11 15.12
CA GLY A 77 5.37 -1.20 14.87
C GLY A 77 6.73 -1.10 14.16
N SER A 78 7.45 -2.21 14.11
CA SER A 78 8.79 -2.31 13.52
C SER A 78 9.00 -3.57 12.69
N GLY A 79 7.97 -4.41 12.55
CA GLY A 79 7.97 -5.56 11.66
C GLY A 79 7.56 -5.16 10.24
N GLY A 80 7.37 -6.19 9.41
CA GLY A 80 6.92 -6.00 8.02
C GLY A 80 7.93 -5.25 7.14
N PHE A 81 7.41 -4.60 6.09
CA PHE A 81 8.19 -3.80 5.14
C PHE A 81 7.31 -2.75 4.44
N GLY A 82 7.93 -1.86 3.65
CA GLY A 82 7.18 -0.91 2.83
C GLY A 82 6.32 0.03 3.66
N TYR A 83 5.00 -0.02 3.47
CA TYR A 83 4.03 0.86 4.14
C TYR A 83 3.39 0.24 5.39
N ASP A 84 3.81 -0.96 5.80
CA ASP A 84 3.22 -1.68 6.93
C ASP A 84 3.12 -0.85 8.22
N PRO A 85 4.13 -0.04 8.60
CA PRO A 85 4.06 0.76 9.82
C PRO A 85 2.97 1.84 9.82
N VAL A 86 2.47 2.24 8.65
CA VAL A 86 1.44 3.27 8.51
C VAL A 86 0.10 2.73 8.03
N PHE A 87 0.01 1.43 7.72
CA PHE A 87 -1.23 0.78 7.31
C PHE A 87 -1.93 0.15 8.52
N LEU A 88 -3.10 0.67 8.87
CA LEU A 88 -3.95 0.14 9.94
C LEU A 88 -4.93 -0.90 9.39
N ASP A 89 -4.88 -2.12 9.95
CA ASP A 89 -5.86 -3.15 9.66
C ASP A 89 -7.20 -2.82 10.34
N ALA A 90 -8.22 -2.57 9.54
CA ALA A 90 -9.55 -2.23 10.04
C ALA A 90 -10.17 -3.35 10.91
N ALA A 91 -9.82 -4.61 10.66
CA ALA A 91 -10.38 -5.75 11.40
C ALA A 91 -9.71 -5.97 12.76
N ARG A 92 -8.40 -5.68 12.86
CA ARG A 92 -7.60 -5.96 14.06
C ARG A 92 -7.28 -4.72 14.89
N GLY A 93 -7.42 -3.52 14.33
CA GLY A 93 -7.12 -2.27 15.02
C GLY A 93 -5.63 -2.05 15.31
N VAL A 94 -4.75 -2.76 14.62
CA VAL A 94 -3.28 -2.67 14.75
C VAL A 94 -2.64 -2.38 13.40
N ALA A 95 -1.44 -1.79 13.43
CA ALA A 95 -0.64 -1.62 12.22
C ALA A 95 -0.25 -2.98 11.66
N ALA A 96 0.03 -3.06 10.36
CA ALA A 96 0.51 -4.29 9.73
C ALA A 96 1.94 -4.68 10.18
N ALA A 97 2.72 -3.72 10.66
CA ALA A 97 4.08 -3.89 11.19
C ALA A 97 4.14 -4.39 12.65
#